data_AF-A0A9K3L9B2-F1
#
_entry.id   AF-A0A9K3L9B2-F1
#
_cell.length_a   1.000
_cell.length_b   1.000
_cell.length_c   1.000
_cell.angle_alpha   90.00
_cell.angle_beta   90.00
_cell.angle_gamma   90.00
#
_symmetry.space_group_name_H-M   'P 1'
#
loop_
_entity.id
_entity.type
_entity.pdbx_description
1 polymer ?
#
loop_
_entity_poly.entity_id
_entity_poly.type
_entity_poly.pdbx_seq_one_letter_code
_entity_poly.pdbx_strand_id
1 'polypeptide(L)'
;MHACRCASSGAIGDLSPGALAFHRDMLLDIPMQTDIIVLTTNRQGIIDCNLLKANAKRIKHDYAVDEQVLKQVSLGLSDKLKPSYTGPYRITTVHTNGTVTIELKPHIYERINIRRIKPYRAPL
;
A
#
# COMPACT_ATOMS: atom_id res chain seq x y z
N MET A 1 -18.00 25.56 27.63
CA MET A 1 -17.71 25.65 26.19
C MET A 1 -17.38 24.25 25.68
N HIS A 2 -18.18 23.68 24.78
CA HIS A 2 -17.82 22.45 24.06
C HIS A 2 -17.19 22.83 22.72
N ALA A 3 -15.98 22.32 22.45
CA ALA A 3 -15.34 22.49 21.16
C ALA A 3 -15.92 21.48 20.17
N CYS A 4 -16.58 21.96 19.11
CA CYS A 4 -16.94 21.11 17.96
C CYS A 4 -15.71 21.00 17.05
N ARG A 5 -15.35 19.77 16.66
CA ARG A 5 -14.25 19.50 15.72
C ARG A 5 -14.81 18.71 14.55
N CYS A 6 -14.52 19.15 13.33
CA CYS A 6 -14.79 18.39 12.12
C CYS A 6 -13.46 18.13 11.39
N ALA A 7 -13.30 16.92 10.82
CA ALA A 7 -12.16 16.61 9.97
C ALA A 7 -12.49 17.00 8.53
N SER A 8 -11.58 17.69 7.84
CA SER A 8 -11.62 17.93 6.40
C SER A 8 -10.74 16.92 5.66
N SER A 9 -11.14 16.51 4.45
CA SER A 9 -10.39 15.56 3.64
C SER A 9 -10.18 16.07 2.22
N GLY A 10 -8.93 16.29 1.82
CA GLY A 10 -8.59 16.67 0.44
C GLY A 10 -8.99 15.63 -0.61
N ALA A 11 -9.10 14.35 -0.21
CA ALA A 11 -9.60 13.29 -1.10
C ALA A 11 -11.08 13.46 -1.48
N ILE A 12 -11.79 14.34 -0.78
CA ILE A 12 -13.21 14.64 -0.92
C ILE A 12 -13.40 16.16 -1.14
N GLY A 13 -12.46 16.82 -1.80
CA GLY A 13 -12.56 18.26 -2.10
C GLY A 13 -12.62 19.13 -0.84
N ASP A 14 -11.82 18.78 0.18
CA ASP A 14 -11.71 19.48 1.47
C ASP A 14 -12.97 19.51 2.32
N LEU A 15 -13.98 18.70 1.95
CA LEU A 15 -15.19 18.51 2.73
C LEU A 15 -14.97 17.56 3.91
N SER A 16 -15.86 17.69 4.89
CA SER A 16 -15.94 16.70 5.96
C SER A 16 -16.68 15.44 5.48
N PRO A 17 -16.22 14.22 5.82
CA PRO A 17 -16.95 12.99 5.50
C PRO A 17 -18.39 13.00 6.02
N GLY A 18 -18.61 13.59 7.19
CA GLY A 18 -19.97 13.76 7.74
C GLY A 18 -20.82 14.70 6.90
N ALA A 19 -20.21 15.72 6.29
CA ALA A 19 -20.94 16.66 5.45
C ALA A 19 -21.52 15.97 4.20
N LEU A 20 -20.75 15.07 3.58
CA LEU A 20 -21.25 14.22 2.49
C LEU A 20 -22.35 13.26 2.94
N ALA A 21 -22.18 12.61 4.09
CA ALA A 21 -23.15 11.61 4.55
C ALA A 21 -24.51 12.24 4.87
N PHE A 22 -24.50 13.43 5.49
CA PHE A 22 -25.70 14.10 5.98
C PHE A 22 -26.19 15.26 5.10
N HIS A 23 -25.52 15.54 3.97
CA HIS A 23 -25.84 16.65 3.06
C HIS A 23 -25.97 18.02 3.76
N ARG A 24 -25.17 18.24 4.81
CA ARG A 24 -25.18 19.44 5.66
C ARG A 24 -23.78 19.70 6.18
N ASP A 25 -23.39 20.96 6.31
CA ASP A 25 -22.09 21.28 6.88
C ASP A 25 -21.97 20.81 8.35
N MET A 26 -20.77 20.39 8.74
CA MET A 26 -20.52 19.82 10.08
C MET A 26 -20.16 20.89 11.11
N LEU A 27 -19.86 22.12 10.68
CA LEU A 27 -19.52 23.23 11.57
C LEU A 27 -20.66 24.25 11.65
N LEU A 28 -21.31 24.53 10.52
CA LEU A 28 -22.42 25.47 10.39
C LEU A 28 -23.72 24.72 10.05
N ASP A 29 -24.85 25.27 10.48
CA ASP A 29 -26.18 24.78 10.09
C ASP A 29 -26.54 25.24 8.67
N ILE A 30 -25.83 24.71 7.67
CA ILE A 30 -26.00 25.10 6.27
C ILE A 30 -26.15 23.81 5.43
N PRO A 31 -27.14 23.72 4.53
CA PRO A 31 -27.27 22.60 3.62
C PRO A 31 -26.07 22.58 2.66
N MET A 32 -25.55 21.39 2.39
CA MET A 32 -24.42 21.21 1.49
C MET A 32 -24.86 20.39 0.29
N GLN A 33 -24.63 20.93 -0.90
CA GLN A 33 -24.88 20.27 -2.18
C GLN A 33 -23.55 19.95 -2.84
N THR A 34 -23.32 18.68 -3.17
CA THR A 34 -22.11 18.23 -3.84
C THR A 34 -22.43 17.30 -4.99
N ASP A 35 -21.68 17.46 -6.08
CA ASP A 35 -21.71 16.52 -7.18
C ASP A 35 -20.78 15.33 -6.87
N ILE A 36 -21.39 14.20 -6.54
CA ILE A 36 -20.69 12.95 -6.20
C ILE A 36 -19.88 12.44 -7.40
N ILE A 37 -20.32 12.69 -8.63
CA ILE A 37 -19.65 12.22 -9.84
C ILE A 37 -18.32 12.96 -10.02
N VAL A 38 -18.33 14.28 -9.81
CA VAL A 38 -17.11 15.10 -9.87
C VAL A 38 -16.14 14.69 -8.76
N LEU A 39 -16.62 14.52 -7.53
CA LEU A 39 -15.79 14.10 -6.39
C LEU A 39 -15.13 12.73 -6.61
N THR A 40 -15.89 11.75 -7.11
CA THR A 40 -15.37 10.41 -7.38
C THR A 40 -14.35 10.43 -8.51
N THR A 41 -14.59 11.21 -9.56
CA THR A 41 -13.64 11.37 -10.69
C THR A 41 -12.33 11.99 -10.22
N ASN A 42 -12.39 13.06 -9.43
CA ASN A 42 -11.19 13.71 -8.88
C ASN A 42 -10.41 12.77 -7.97
N ARG A 43 -11.11 12.03 -7.09
CA ARG A 43 -10.48 11.03 -6.22
C ARG A 43 -9.80 9.94 -7.03
N GLN A 44 -10.42 9.47 -8.11
CA GLN A 44 -9.84 8.46 -8.98
C GLN A 44 -8.54 8.98 -9.63
N GLY A 45 -8.53 10.21 -10.14
CA GLY A 45 -7.31 10.83 -10.68
C GLY A 45 -6.15 10.90 -9.67
N ILE A 46 -6.44 11.18 -8.40
CA ILE A 46 -5.44 11.16 -7.32
C ILE A 46 -4.93 9.73 -7.07
N ILE A 47 -5.84 8.75 -7.04
CA ILE A 47 -5.48 7.33 -6.85
C ILE A 47 -4.56 6.87 -7.99
N ASP A 48 -4.89 7.19 -9.23
CA ASP A 48 -4.13 6.78 -10.41
C ASP A 48 -2.74 7.43 -10.41
N CYS A 49 -2.65 8.73 -10.12
CA CYS A 49 -1.37 9.42 -9.94
C CYS A 49 -0.49 8.75 -8.86
N ASN A 50 -1.09 8.38 -7.73
CA ASN A 50 -0.38 7.72 -6.64
C ASN A 50 0.05 6.29 -7.02
N LEU A 51 -0.79 5.57 -7.74
CA LEU A 51 -0.49 4.24 -8.26
C LEU A 51 0.68 4.27 -9.24
N LEU A 52 0.71 5.25 -10.15
CA LEU A 52 1.83 5.46 -11.07
C LEU A 52 3.12 5.75 -10.32
N LYS A 53 3.10 6.68 -9.35
CA LYS A 53 4.27 6.99 -8.51
C LYS A 53 4.77 5.79 -7.72
N ALA A 54 3.85 4.99 -7.16
CA ALA A 54 4.19 3.79 -6.40
C ALA A 54 4.77 2.70 -7.31
N ASN A 55 4.18 2.49 -8.49
CA ASN A 55 4.65 1.50 -9.45
C ASN A 55 5.98 1.88 -10.11
N ALA A 56 6.27 3.17 -10.28
CA ALA A 56 7.56 3.63 -10.82
C ALA A 56 8.76 3.19 -9.98
N LYS A 57 8.59 2.99 -8.67
CA LYS A 57 9.64 2.51 -7.75
C LYS A 57 9.75 0.98 -7.71
N ARG A 58 8.89 0.26 -8.44
CA ARG A 58 8.81 -1.20 -8.39
C ARG A 58 9.97 -1.83 -9.17
N ILE A 59 10.48 -2.93 -8.62
CA ILE A 59 11.44 -3.77 -9.33
C ILE A 59 10.69 -4.49 -10.45
N LYS A 60 11.13 -4.29 -11.70
CA LYS A 60 10.63 -5.02 -12.87
C LYS A 60 11.30 -6.41 -12.88
N HIS A 61 10.74 -7.33 -12.12
CA HIS A 61 11.14 -8.75 -12.09
C HIS A 61 9.89 -9.62 -12.08
N ASP A 62 9.86 -10.61 -12.96
CA ASP A 62 8.80 -11.61 -13.02
C ASP A 62 9.28 -12.82 -12.21
N TYR A 63 8.64 -13.04 -11.06
CA TYR A 63 9.03 -14.11 -10.16
C TYR A 63 8.51 -15.45 -10.65
N ALA A 64 9.38 -16.45 -10.67
CA ALA A 64 9.03 -17.84 -10.99
C ALA A 64 9.14 -18.76 -9.76
N VAL A 65 8.51 -19.93 -9.87
CA VAL A 65 8.69 -21.01 -8.89
C VAL A 65 10.15 -21.46 -8.90
N ASP A 66 10.67 -21.83 -7.73
CA ASP A 66 12.07 -22.25 -7.49
C ASP A 66 13.14 -21.17 -7.56
N GLU A 67 12.79 -19.93 -7.85
CA GLU A 67 13.70 -18.80 -7.72
C GLU A 67 14.04 -18.50 -6.26
N GLN A 68 15.25 -17.98 -6.04
CA GLN A 68 15.69 -17.51 -4.74
C GLN A 68 15.44 -16.01 -4.59
N VAL A 69 14.90 -15.62 -3.43
CA VAL A 69 14.57 -14.24 -3.11
C VAL A 69 15.04 -13.85 -1.71
N LEU A 70 15.40 -12.57 -1.58
CA LEU A 70 15.72 -11.94 -0.32
C LEU A 70 14.45 -11.32 0.26
N LYS A 71 14.14 -11.61 1.52
CA LYS A 71 13.00 -11.06 2.25
C LYS A 71 13.40 -9.81 3.01
N GLN A 72 12.61 -8.75 2.94
CA GLN A 72 12.80 -7.54 3.75
C GLN A 72 12.41 -7.79 5.22
N VAL A 73 13.33 -7.49 6.14
CA VAL A 73 13.21 -7.80 7.57
C VAL A 73 12.22 -6.88 8.28
N SER A 74 12.26 -5.58 8.01
CA SER A 74 11.43 -4.59 8.68
C SER A 74 10.68 -3.70 7.68
N LEU A 75 9.45 -3.35 8.05
CA LEU A 75 8.57 -2.43 7.31
C LEU A 75 8.68 -0.98 7.82
N GLY A 76 9.50 -0.73 8.85
CA GLY A 76 9.64 0.55 9.53
C GLY A 76 11.09 0.91 9.82
N LEU A 77 11.37 1.54 10.96
CA LEU A 77 12.74 1.85 11.38
C LEU A 77 13.52 0.54 11.58
N SER A 78 14.47 0.28 10.68
CA SER A 78 15.49 -0.73 10.89
C SER A 78 16.60 -0.14 11.77
N ASP A 79 17.09 -0.94 12.71
CA ASP A 79 18.35 -0.67 13.38
C ASP A 79 19.47 -0.56 12.34
N LYS A 80 20.30 0.49 12.40
CA LYS A 80 21.27 0.84 11.34
C LYS A 80 22.28 -0.27 11.07
N LEU A 81 22.57 -1.07 12.09
CA LEU A 81 23.57 -2.14 12.04
C LEU A 81 22.99 -3.48 11.54
N LYS A 82 21.66 -3.63 11.47
CA LYS A 82 21.04 -4.89 11.06
C LYS A 82 20.85 -4.92 9.54
N PRO A 83 21.04 -6.08 8.89
CA PRO A 83 20.80 -6.21 7.47
C PRO A 83 19.32 -5.96 7.17
N SER A 84 19.05 -5.16 6.14
CA SER A 84 17.67 -4.84 5.74
C SER A 84 16.94 -6.03 5.10
N TYR A 85 17.69 -7.03 4.62
CA TYR A 85 17.18 -8.22 3.95
C TYR A 85 17.78 -9.50 4.54
N THR A 86 17.00 -10.57 4.57
CA THR A 86 17.40 -11.93 5.00
C THR A 86 17.08 -12.97 3.92
N GLY A 87 17.71 -14.13 4.02
CA GLY A 87 17.60 -15.18 2.99
C GLY A 87 18.77 -15.07 2.02
N PRO A 88 18.94 -16.06 1.14
CA PRO A 88 17.94 -16.43 0.13
C PRO A 88 16.90 -17.44 0.61
N TYR A 89 15.64 -17.21 0.22
CA TYR A 89 14.53 -18.14 0.39
C TYR A 89 14.00 -18.57 -0.97
N ARG A 90 13.64 -19.85 -1.11
CA ARG A 90 13.09 -20.39 -2.35
C ARG A 90 11.60 -20.08 -2.44
N ILE A 91 11.14 -19.66 -3.61
CA ILE A 91 9.71 -19.52 -3.91
C ILE A 91 9.13 -20.90 -4.19
N THR A 92 8.13 -21.30 -3.41
CA THR A 92 7.39 -22.56 -3.62
C THR A 92 6.21 -22.36 -4.58
N THR A 93 5.50 -21.24 -4.47
CA THR A 93 4.34 -20.93 -5.32
C THR A 93 4.23 -19.45 -5.62
N VAL A 94 3.84 -19.11 -6.85
CA VAL A 94 3.56 -17.74 -7.28
C VAL A 94 2.05 -17.59 -7.44
N HIS A 95 1.49 -16.51 -6.89
CA HIS A 95 0.05 -16.24 -6.92
C HIS A 95 -0.29 -15.06 -7.83
N THR A 96 -1.51 -15.05 -8.36
CA THR A 96 -1.99 -14.03 -9.31
C THR A 96 -2.12 -12.63 -8.71
N ASN A 97 -2.31 -12.52 -7.39
CA ASN A 97 -2.50 -11.24 -6.68
C ASN A 97 -1.19 -10.53 -6.27
N GLY A 98 -0.06 -10.87 -6.89
CA GLY A 98 1.23 -10.25 -6.59
C GLY A 98 1.80 -10.65 -5.22
N THR A 99 1.49 -11.86 -4.78
CA THR A 99 2.08 -12.48 -3.60
C THR A 99 2.76 -13.78 -4.00
N VAL A 100 3.78 -14.18 -3.24
CA VAL A 100 4.50 -15.44 -3.42
C VAL A 100 4.56 -16.16 -2.08
N THR A 101 4.55 -17.48 -2.11
CA THR A 101 4.85 -18.29 -0.93
C THR A 101 6.31 -18.68 -0.97
N ILE A 102 7.06 -18.31 0.06
CA ILE A 102 8.47 -18.66 0.24
C ILE A 102 8.63 -19.68 1.37
N GLU A 103 9.64 -20.54 1.26
CA GLU A 103 10.03 -21.45 2.33
C GLU A 103 11.13 -20.82 3.18
N LEU A 104 10.86 -20.59 4.47
CA LEU A 104 11.82 -19.99 5.41
C LEU A 104 12.77 -21.02 6.03
N LYS A 105 12.22 -22.18 6.34
CA LYS A 105 12.88 -23.35 6.93
C LYS A 105 12.16 -24.59 6.40
N PRO A 106 12.75 -25.80 6.49
CA PRO A 106 12.07 -27.03 6.11
C PRO A 106 10.67 -27.09 6.72
N HIS A 107 9.64 -27.18 5.88
CA HIS A 107 8.21 -27.23 6.25
C HIS A 107 7.62 -25.96 6.89
N ILE A 108 8.33 -24.83 6.87
CA ILE A 108 7.79 -23.53 7.32
C ILE A 108 7.68 -22.59 6.13
N TYR A 109 6.44 -22.31 5.74
CA TYR A 109 6.10 -21.46 4.60
C TYR A 109 5.54 -20.12 5.05
N GLU A 110 5.84 -19.06 4.29
CA GLU A 110 5.28 -17.73 4.50
C GLU A 110 4.77 -17.16 3.18
N ARG A 111 3.55 -16.62 3.21
CA ARG A 111 3.00 -15.87 2.08
C ARG A 111 3.38 -14.40 2.20
N ILE A 112 4.08 -13.87 1.21
CA ILE A 112 4.60 -12.50 1.23
C ILE A 112 4.28 -11.74 -0.06
N ASN A 113 4.09 -10.43 0.06
CA ASN A 113 3.92 -9.56 -1.11
C ASN A 113 5.26 -9.35 -1.83
N ILE A 114 5.23 -9.34 -3.16
CA ILE A 114 6.42 -9.13 -4.00
C ILE A 114 7.13 -7.80 -3.75
N ARG A 115 6.44 -6.80 -3.18
CA ARG A 115 7.04 -5.51 -2.79
C ARG A 115 8.02 -5.62 -1.62
N ARG A 116 7.97 -6.72 -0.86
CA ARG A 116 8.81 -6.97 0.31
C ARG A 116 9.97 -7.92 0.01
N ILE A 117 10.16 -8.30 -1.25
CA ILE A 117 11.22 -9.22 -1.65
C ILE A 117 12.05 -8.64 -2.79
N LYS A 118 13.27 -9.15 -2.93
CA LYS A 118 14.17 -8.86 -4.06
C LYS A 118 14.69 -10.15 -4.66
N PRO A 119 14.85 -10.25 -5.99
CA PRO A 119 15.50 -11.42 -6.58
C PRO A 119 16.93 -11.53 -6.05
N TYR A 120 17.33 -12.74 -5.66
CA TYR A 120 18.70 -13.02 -5.25
C TYR A 120 19.56 -13.21 -6.51
N ARG A 121 20.72 -12.56 -6.57
CA ARG A 121 21.73 -12.78 -7.60
C ARG A 121 22.93 -13.43 -6.93
N ALA A 122 23.27 -14.65 -7.35
CA ALA A 122 24.45 -15.32 -6.84
C ALA A 122 25.70 -14.49 -7.17
N PRO A 123 26.63 -14.31 -6.21
CA PRO A 123 27.95 -13.75 -6.52
C PRO A 123 28.67 -14.71 -7.48
N LEU A 124 29.26 -14.15 -8.53
CA LEU A 124 30.11 -14.85 -9.50
C LEU A 124 31.43 -15.32 -8.85
#